data_AF-A0A2M7ENL2-F1
#
_entry.id   AF-A0A2M7ENL2-F1
#
_cell.length_a   1.000
_cell.length_b   1.000
_cell.length_c   1.000
_cell.angle_alpha   90.00
_cell.angle_beta   90.00
_cell.angle_gamma   90.00
#
_symmetry.space_group_name_H-M   'P 1'
#
loop_
_entity.id
_entity.type
_entity.pdbx_description
1 polymer ?
#
loop_
_entity_poly.entity_id
_entity_poly.type
_entity_poly.pdbx_seq_one_letter_code
_entity_poly.pdbx_strand_id
1 'polypeptide(L)'
;MEPVGATGLTGTLGNFYQLVETGVADAMLVWGEAVVSLRFYEVCDHYFDAQLGGVNSYVINVNQNTWDSWPEEVQVAMTEAAQAYGVALGEFAAELGAQARETFLEHGGTVTVIDPAERDEWAATLPNIAQEWVASLEARGVPAQAILTDYMDAMRAADQTVARDWDEQ
;
A
#
# COMPACT_ATOMS: atom_id res chain seq x y z
N MET A 1 5.50 13.13 4.72
CA MET A 1 5.41 13.09 6.19
C MET A 1 5.72 14.42 6.85
N GLU A 2 6.72 15.18 6.38
CA GLU A 2 6.94 16.57 6.85
C GLU A 2 5.69 17.48 6.79
N PRO A 3 4.77 17.39 5.79
CA PRO A 3 3.61 18.27 5.72
C PRO A 3 2.60 18.13 6.87
N VAL A 4 2.63 17.03 7.63
CA VAL A 4 1.76 16.78 8.78
C VAL A 4 2.49 16.86 10.13
N GLY A 5 3.73 17.37 10.14
CA GLY A 5 4.54 17.53 11.36
C GLY A 5 5.17 16.23 11.89
N ALA A 6 5.08 15.13 11.15
CA ALA A 6 5.72 13.86 11.50
C ALA A 6 7.13 13.77 10.93
N THR A 7 8.07 13.23 11.73
CA THR A 7 9.43 12.94 11.26
C THR A 7 9.49 11.51 10.73
N GLY A 8 9.93 11.34 9.48
CA GLY A 8 10.08 10.03 8.88
C GLY A 8 11.28 9.27 9.47
N LEU A 9 11.06 8.02 9.85
CA LEU A 9 12.11 7.09 10.25
C LEU A 9 12.27 6.02 9.17
N THR A 10 13.52 5.70 8.81
CA THR A 10 13.81 4.61 7.88
C THR A 10 13.84 3.29 8.65
N GLY A 11 12.95 2.36 8.27
CA GLY A 11 12.92 0.99 8.79
C GLY A 11 12.46 0.02 7.72
N THR A 12 12.36 -1.25 8.09
CA THR A 12 11.76 -2.30 7.24
C THR A 12 10.59 -2.90 7.98
N LEU A 13 9.63 -3.48 7.25
CA LEU A 13 8.45 -4.07 7.87
C LEU A 13 8.80 -5.09 8.97
N GLY A 14 9.90 -5.83 8.79
CA GLY A 14 10.40 -6.80 9.78
C GLY A 14 10.97 -6.21 11.07
N ASN A 15 11.25 -4.90 11.14
CA ASN A 15 11.73 -4.25 12.37
C ASN A 15 10.74 -3.24 12.97
N PHE A 16 9.63 -2.93 12.30
CA PHE A 16 8.63 -1.97 12.79
C PHE A 16 8.06 -2.33 14.16
N TYR A 17 7.79 -3.62 14.40
CA TYR A 17 7.34 -4.11 15.70
C TYR A 17 8.30 -3.68 16.80
N GLN A 18 9.59 -3.99 16.62
CA GLN A 18 10.61 -3.70 17.61
C GLN A 18 10.82 -2.20 17.79
N LEU A 19 10.78 -1.42 16.71
CA LEU A 19 10.95 0.03 16.75
C LEU A 19 9.86 0.70 17.58
N VAL A 20 8.62 0.23 17.47
CA VAL A 20 7.51 0.73 18.30
C VAL A 20 7.60 0.19 19.72
N GLU A 21 7.84 -1.11 19.91
CA GLU A 21 7.98 -1.71 21.25
C GLU A 21 9.06 -1.04 22.10
N THR A 22 10.18 -0.64 21.48
CA THR A 22 11.29 0.05 22.18
C THR A 22 11.11 1.56 22.28
N GLY A 23 10.05 2.13 21.70
CA GLY A 23 9.81 3.58 21.68
C GLY A 23 10.78 4.36 20.79
N VAL A 24 11.44 3.72 19.82
CA VAL A 24 12.25 4.42 18.80
C VAL A 24 11.34 5.10 17.77
N ALA A 25 10.19 4.50 17.48
CA ALA A 25 9.13 5.06 16.66
C ALA A 25 7.83 5.15 17.48
N ASP A 26 7.12 6.28 17.38
CA ASP A 26 5.83 6.46 18.06
C ASP A 26 4.66 5.82 17.30
N ALA A 27 4.80 5.68 15.98
CA ALA A 27 3.76 5.14 15.11
C ALA A 27 4.37 4.56 13.84
N MET A 28 3.58 3.74 13.14
CA MET A 28 3.90 3.20 11.83
C MET A 28 2.71 3.36 10.89
N LEU A 29 2.98 3.56 9.60
CA LEU A 29 1.97 3.53 8.55
C LEU A 29 2.10 2.19 7.82
N VAL A 30 1.09 1.35 7.99
CA VAL A 30 1.02 -0.01 7.42
C VAL A 30 -0.40 -0.29 6.96
N TRP A 31 -0.54 -1.27 6.08
CA TRP A 31 -1.84 -1.74 5.60
C TRP A 31 -2.49 -2.69 6.63
N GLY A 32 -3.82 -2.82 6.57
CA GLY A 32 -4.58 -3.62 7.55
C GLY A 32 -4.12 -5.08 7.66
N GLU A 33 -3.79 -5.74 6.53
CA GLU A 33 -3.28 -7.13 6.56
C GLU A 33 -2.01 -7.25 7.41
N ALA A 34 -1.06 -6.31 7.31
CA ALA A 34 0.15 -6.33 8.12
C ALA A 34 -0.12 -6.11 9.61
N VAL A 35 -1.14 -5.32 9.97
CA VAL A 35 -1.53 -5.14 11.38
C VAL A 35 -1.90 -6.48 12.02
N VAL A 36 -2.62 -7.33 11.28
CA VAL A 36 -3.03 -8.64 11.76
C VAL A 36 -1.88 -9.66 11.65
N SER A 37 -1.26 -9.80 10.48
CA SER A 37 -0.28 -10.85 10.22
C SER A 37 1.02 -10.68 11.00
N LEU A 38 1.40 -9.43 11.29
CA LEU A 38 2.61 -9.09 12.07
C LEU A 38 2.30 -8.70 13.51
N ARG A 39 1.04 -8.82 13.93
CA ARG A 39 0.59 -8.63 15.31
C ARG A 39 0.94 -7.27 15.89
N PHE A 40 0.85 -6.20 15.10
CA PHE A 40 1.12 -4.86 15.59
C PHE A 40 0.14 -4.40 16.68
N TYR A 41 -1.00 -5.08 16.83
CA TYR A 41 -1.90 -4.91 17.98
C TYR A 41 -1.28 -5.29 19.34
N GLU A 42 -0.14 -5.98 19.38
CA GLU A 42 0.57 -6.29 20.64
C GLU A 42 1.42 -5.11 21.15
N VAL A 43 1.78 -4.16 20.27
CA VAL A 43 2.70 -3.04 20.57
C VAL A 43 2.11 -1.65 20.33
N CYS A 44 0.93 -1.59 19.73
CA CYS A 44 0.21 -0.35 19.48
C CYS A 44 -1.08 -0.31 20.29
N ASP A 45 -1.33 0.79 20.99
CA ASP A 45 -2.59 1.01 21.73
C ASP A 45 -3.71 1.62 20.87
N HIS A 46 -3.33 2.21 19.74
CA HIS A 46 -4.22 2.97 18.86
C HIS A 46 -4.07 2.54 17.41
N TYR A 47 -5.20 2.29 16.75
CA TYR A 47 -5.31 2.07 15.31
C TYR A 47 -6.13 3.20 14.69
N PHE A 48 -5.50 3.99 13.82
CA PHE A 48 -6.17 5.04 13.07
C PHE A 48 -6.41 4.59 11.62
N ASP A 49 -7.68 4.35 11.28
CA ASP A 49 -8.09 4.04 9.93
C ASP A 49 -8.29 5.32 9.12
N ALA A 50 -7.21 5.72 8.45
CA ALA A 50 -7.18 6.92 7.63
C ALA A 50 -7.83 6.74 6.24
N GLN A 51 -8.25 5.54 5.86
CA GLN A 51 -8.87 5.23 4.55
C GLN A 51 -8.16 5.86 3.35
N LEU A 52 -6.81 5.88 3.37
CA LEU A 52 -5.99 6.58 2.37
C LEU A 52 -6.00 5.93 0.99
N GLY A 53 -6.51 4.70 0.86
CA GLY A 53 -6.56 3.95 -0.39
C GLY A 53 -5.20 3.44 -0.91
N GLY A 54 -4.09 3.86 -0.29
CA GLY A 54 -2.75 3.38 -0.63
C GLY A 54 -2.59 1.90 -0.29
N VAL A 55 -2.27 1.10 -1.30
CA VAL A 55 -1.91 -0.32 -1.17
C VAL A 55 -0.44 -0.53 -1.51
N ASN A 56 0.18 -1.52 -0.90
CA ASN A 56 1.55 -1.90 -1.23
C ASN A 56 1.57 -2.77 -2.50
N SER A 57 2.65 -2.64 -3.27
CA SER A 57 2.89 -3.50 -4.43
C SER A 57 3.91 -4.58 -4.06
N TYR A 58 3.58 -5.83 -4.36
CA TYR A 58 4.51 -6.96 -4.28
C TYR A 58 5.02 -7.29 -5.68
N VAL A 59 6.31 -7.61 -5.79
CA VAL A 59 6.92 -7.97 -7.07
C VAL A 59 7.66 -9.29 -6.90
N ILE A 60 7.30 -10.28 -7.71
CA ILE A 60 8.07 -11.51 -7.87
C ILE A 60 9.10 -11.25 -8.96
N ASN A 61 10.37 -11.43 -8.62
CA ASN A 61 11.47 -11.24 -9.55
C ASN A 61 12.30 -12.52 -9.67
N VAL A 62 12.85 -12.74 -10.86
CA VAL A 62 13.79 -13.80 -11.17
C VAL A 62 14.99 -13.19 -11.88
N ASN A 63 16.19 -13.72 -11.63
CA ASN A 63 17.37 -13.28 -12.36
C ASN A 63 17.22 -13.62 -13.85
N GLN A 64 17.52 -12.67 -14.74
CA GLN A 64 17.34 -12.86 -16.19
C GLN A 64 18.12 -14.05 -16.74
N ASN A 65 19.39 -14.22 -16.36
CA ASN A 65 20.20 -15.35 -16.85
C ASN A 65 19.64 -16.69 -16.38
N THR A 66 19.08 -16.73 -15.17
CA THR A 66 18.42 -17.93 -14.65
C THR A 66 17.14 -18.21 -15.43
N TRP A 67 16.32 -17.18 -15.68
CA TRP A 67 15.10 -17.30 -16.49
C TRP A 67 15.39 -17.87 -17.87
N ASP A 68 16.36 -17.29 -18.57
CA ASP A 68 16.75 -17.68 -19.93
C ASP A 68 17.34 -19.10 -20.00
N SER A 69 17.84 -19.62 -18.86
CA SER A 69 18.36 -20.99 -18.78
C SER A 69 17.27 -22.05 -18.58
N TRP A 70 16.07 -21.65 -18.17
CA TRP A 70 14.97 -22.58 -17.94
C TRP A 70 14.32 -23.03 -19.25
N PRO A 71 13.87 -24.30 -19.35
CA PRO A 71 13.03 -24.74 -20.45
C PRO A 71 11.77 -23.87 -20.59
N GLU A 72 11.26 -23.72 -21.82
CA GLU A 72 10.06 -22.91 -22.11
C GLU A 72 8.85 -23.34 -21.26
N GLU A 73 8.64 -24.64 -21.08
CA GLU A 73 7.57 -25.18 -20.23
C GLU A 73 7.67 -24.69 -18.77
N VAL A 74 8.88 -24.50 -18.25
CA VAL A 74 9.10 -23.96 -16.90
C VAL A 74 8.82 -22.46 -16.88
N GLN A 75 9.28 -21.71 -17.88
CA GLN A 75 8.99 -20.27 -17.99
C GLN A 75 7.47 -20.00 -18.05
N VAL A 76 6.74 -20.80 -18.83
CA VAL A 76 5.27 -20.73 -18.91
C VAL A 76 4.65 -21.03 -17.56
N ALA A 77 4.99 -22.17 -16.94
CA ALA A 77 4.45 -22.56 -15.64
C ALA A 77 4.72 -21.51 -14.55
N MET A 78 5.91 -20.92 -14.52
CA MET A 78 6.28 -19.87 -13.56
C MET A 78 5.50 -18.58 -13.80
N THR A 79 5.26 -18.21 -15.06
CA THR A 79 4.46 -17.02 -15.42
C THR A 79 3.01 -17.19 -15.00
N GLU A 80 2.40 -18.34 -15.30
CA GLU A 80 1.03 -18.66 -14.90
C GLU A 80 0.89 -18.68 -13.37
N ALA A 81 1.84 -19.31 -12.68
CA ALA A 81 1.86 -19.34 -11.21
C ALA A 81 2.00 -17.95 -10.60
N ALA A 82 2.83 -17.06 -11.18
CA ALA A 82 3.00 -15.69 -10.70
C ALA A 82 1.71 -14.87 -10.84
N GLN A 83 0.97 -15.03 -11.94
CA GLN A 83 -0.33 -14.37 -12.14
C GLN A 83 -1.37 -14.86 -11.12
N ALA A 84 -1.49 -16.18 -10.96
CA ALA A 84 -2.41 -16.78 -10.00
C ALA A 84 -2.07 -16.35 -8.56
N TYR A 85 -0.78 -16.33 -8.21
CA TYR A 85 -0.32 -15.87 -6.92
C TYR A 85 -0.66 -14.39 -6.68
N GLY A 86 -0.51 -13.53 -7.67
CA GLY A 86 -0.85 -12.10 -7.55
C GLY A 86 -2.32 -11.88 -7.17
N VAL A 87 -3.24 -12.61 -7.81
CA VAL A 87 -4.68 -12.57 -7.48
C VAL A 87 -4.93 -13.10 -6.07
N ALA A 88 -4.39 -14.28 -5.75
CA ALA A 88 -4.58 -14.91 -4.44
C ALA A 88 -4.03 -14.04 -3.30
N LEU A 89 -2.90 -13.36 -3.51
CA LEU A 89 -2.33 -12.45 -2.51
C LEU A 89 -3.19 -11.21 -2.31
N GLY A 90 -3.76 -10.66 -3.39
CA GLY A 90 -4.69 -9.53 -3.30
C GLY A 90 -5.96 -9.89 -2.52
N GLU A 91 -6.55 -11.05 -2.80
CA GLU A 91 -7.72 -11.57 -2.07
C GLU A 91 -7.39 -11.80 -0.59
N PHE A 92 -6.26 -12.46 -0.30
CA PHE A 92 -5.79 -12.67 1.07
C PHE A 92 -5.59 -11.35 1.82
N ALA A 93 -4.96 -10.36 1.19
CA ALA A 93 -4.71 -9.08 1.81
C ALA A 93 -6.00 -8.28 2.07
N ALA A 94 -6.97 -8.35 1.16
CA ALA A 94 -8.28 -7.75 1.35
C ALA A 94 -9.05 -8.42 2.50
N GLU A 95 -9.08 -9.75 2.53
CA GLU A 95 -9.76 -10.53 3.57
C GLU A 95 -9.18 -10.28 4.96
N LEU A 96 -7.85 -10.33 5.09
CA LEU A 96 -7.20 -10.11 6.38
C LEU A 96 -7.24 -8.63 6.80
N GLY A 97 -7.08 -7.71 5.83
CA GLY A 97 -7.19 -6.28 6.08
C GLY A 97 -8.57 -5.86 6.58
N ALA A 98 -9.64 -6.50 6.11
CA ALA A 98 -11.00 -6.24 6.59
C ALA A 98 -11.20 -6.60 8.08
N GLN A 99 -10.40 -7.53 8.61
CA GLN A 99 -10.44 -7.97 10.00
C GLN A 99 -9.64 -7.06 10.94
N ALA A 100 -8.75 -6.21 10.41
CA ALA A 100 -7.78 -5.47 11.21
C ALA A 100 -8.40 -4.64 12.33
N ARG A 101 -9.51 -3.95 12.06
CA ARG A 101 -10.23 -3.14 13.08
C ARG A 101 -10.76 -4.01 14.22
N GLU A 102 -11.40 -5.12 13.89
CA GLU A 102 -11.98 -6.03 14.89
C GLU A 102 -10.88 -6.70 15.70
N THR A 103 -9.83 -7.21 15.05
CA THR A 103 -8.67 -7.80 15.72
C THR A 103 -8.05 -6.82 16.72
N PHE A 104 -7.92 -5.54 16.37
CA PHE A 104 -7.34 -4.53 17.25
C PHE A 104 -8.20 -4.28 18.50
N LEU A 105 -9.53 -4.23 18.34
CA LEU A 105 -10.48 -4.09 19.45
C LEU A 105 -10.47 -5.31 20.37
N GLU A 106 -10.43 -6.53 19.80
CA GLU A 106 -10.39 -7.78 20.57
C GLU A 106 -9.14 -7.91 21.45
N HIS A 107 -8.02 -7.31 21.02
CA HIS A 107 -6.76 -7.28 21.76
C HIS A 107 -6.64 -6.07 22.71
N GLY A 108 -7.73 -5.32 22.93
CA GLY A 108 -7.81 -4.25 23.93
C GLY A 108 -7.32 -2.88 23.44
N GLY A 109 -6.97 -2.76 22.16
CA GLY A 109 -6.63 -1.48 21.55
C GLY A 109 -7.86 -0.64 21.22
N THR A 110 -7.61 0.58 20.75
CA THR A 110 -8.67 1.52 20.33
C THR A 110 -8.62 1.79 18.84
N VAL A 111 -9.78 1.84 18.20
CA VAL A 111 -9.91 2.14 16.78
C VAL A 111 -10.55 3.51 16.60
N THR A 112 -9.91 4.36 15.80
CA THR A 112 -10.47 5.62 15.30
C THR A 112 -10.54 5.54 13.78
N VAL A 113 -11.68 5.89 13.19
CA VAL A 113 -11.86 5.96 11.74
C VAL A 113 -11.96 7.43 11.36
N ILE A 114 -11.25 7.84 10.30
CA ILE A 114 -11.31 9.21 9.81
C ILE A 114 -12.73 9.59 9.39
N ASP A 115 -13.12 10.84 9.65
CA ASP A 115 -14.36 11.38 9.08
C ASP A 115 -14.20 11.56 7.56
N PRO A 116 -15.18 11.15 6.73
CA PRO A 116 -15.06 11.27 5.29
C PRO A 116 -14.80 12.71 4.80
N ALA A 117 -15.38 13.73 5.44
CA ALA A 117 -15.16 15.12 5.06
C ALA A 117 -13.74 15.59 5.42
N GLU A 118 -13.21 15.15 6.57
CA GLU A 118 -11.81 15.40 6.94
C GLU A 118 -10.85 14.72 5.96
N ARG A 119 -11.14 13.48 5.55
CA ARG A 119 -10.35 12.78 4.53
C ARG A 119 -10.33 13.54 3.19
N ASP A 120 -11.48 14.05 2.76
CA ASP A 120 -11.57 14.81 1.51
C ASP A 120 -10.84 16.16 1.62
N GLU A 121 -10.88 16.82 2.79
CA GLU A 121 -10.05 18.01 3.08
C GLU A 121 -8.55 17.67 3.01
N TRP A 122 -8.12 16.58 3.65
CA TRP A 122 -6.73 16.13 3.57
C TRP A 122 -6.31 15.91 2.13
N ALA A 123 -7.13 15.20 1.33
CA ALA A 123 -6.85 14.96 -0.08
C ALA A 123 -6.70 16.28 -0.85
N ALA A 124 -7.61 17.24 -0.65
CA ALA A 124 -7.59 18.54 -1.32
C ALA A 124 -6.34 19.39 -0.99
N THR A 125 -5.77 19.22 0.21
CA THR A 125 -4.57 19.97 0.64
C THR A 125 -3.26 19.41 0.07
N LEU A 126 -3.26 18.17 -0.43
CA LEU A 126 -2.05 17.57 -1.01
C LEU A 126 -1.62 18.34 -2.28
N PRO A 127 -0.32 18.55 -2.51
CA PRO A 127 0.15 18.96 -3.83
C PRO A 127 -0.18 17.88 -4.87
N ASN A 128 -0.04 18.20 -6.17
CA ASN A 128 -0.24 17.22 -7.23
C ASN A 128 0.97 16.26 -7.31
N ILE A 129 1.09 15.39 -6.30
CA ILE A 129 2.17 14.40 -6.16
C ILE A 129 2.20 13.42 -7.33
N ALA A 130 1.07 13.16 -7.97
CA ALA A 130 0.97 12.28 -9.13
C ALA A 130 1.68 12.90 -10.33
N GLN A 131 1.48 14.20 -10.58
CA GLN A 131 2.18 14.90 -11.66
C GLN A 131 3.69 15.08 -11.40
N GLU A 132 4.10 15.26 -10.14
CA GLU A 132 5.52 15.21 -9.78
C GLU A 132 6.16 13.84 -10.09
N TRP A 133 5.44 12.76 -9.79
CA TRP A 133 5.83 11.39 -10.14
C TRP A 133 5.89 11.17 -11.66
N VAL A 134 4.89 11.65 -12.41
CA VAL A 134 4.86 11.59 -13.88
C VAL A 134 6.08 12.29 -14.46
N ALA A 135 6.31 13.56 -14.09
CA ALA A 135 7.42 14.34 -14.61
C ALA A 135 8.79 13.69 -14.35
N SER A 136 8.98 13.12 -13.16
CA SER A 136 10.22 12.42 -12.77
C SER A 136 10.49 11.18 -13.61
N LEU A 137 9.45 10.40 -13.92
CA LEU A 137 9.57 9.16 -14.68
C LEU A 137 9.62 9.38 -16.19
N GLU A 138 8.88 10.34 -16.73
CA GLU A 138 8.95 10.71 -18.14
C GLU A 138 10.30 11.29 -18.52
N ALA A 139 10.95 12.05 -17.62
CA ALA A 139 12.34 12.48 -17.79
C ALA A 139 13.33 11.30 -17.96
N ARG A 140 12.91 10.08 -17.56
CA ARG A 140 13.67 8.83 -17.69
C ARG A 140 13.15 7.93 -18.82
N GLY A 141 12.23 8.42 -19.65
CA GLY A 141 11.65 7.71 -20.78
C GLY A 141 10.59 6.67 -20.42
N VAL A 142 10.06 6.70 -19.19
CA VAL A 142 8.94 5.85 -18.76
C VAL A 142 7.62 6.57 -19.07
N PRO A 143 6.63 5.92 -19.71
CA PRO A 143 5.35 6.55 -20.08
C PRO A 143 4.41 6.68 -18.86
N ALA A 144 4.84 7.45 -17.85
CA ALA A 144 4.19 7.49 -16.56
C ALA A 144 2.78 8.11 -16.60
N GLN A 145 2.53 9.10 -17.46
CA GLN A 145 1.18 9.65 -17.62
C GLN A 145 0.18 8.58 -18.11
N ALA A 146 0.59 7.76 -19.08
CA ALA A 146 -0.26 6.69 -19.59
C ALA A 146 -0.56 5.65 -18.50
N ILE A 147 0.45 5.27 -17.70
CA ILE A 147 0.29 4.35 -16.58
C ILE A 147 -0.67 4.92 -15.51
N LEU A 148 -0.57 6.21 -15.22
CA LEU A 148 -1.46 6.88 -14.26
C LEU A 148 -2.91 6.88 -14.76
N THR A 149 -3.13 7.23 -16.03
CA THR A 149 -4.46 7.20 -16.66
C THR A 149 -5.04 5.78 -16.65
N ASP A 150 -4.27 4.76 -17.06
CA ASP A 150 -4.72 3.37 -17.05
C ASP A 150 -5.14 2.91 -15.64
N TYR A 151 -4.39 3.31 -14.60
CA TYR A 151 -4.72 3.01 -13.21
C TYR A 151 -6.03 3.70 -12.78
N MET A 152 -6.19 4.99 -13.07
CA MET A 152 -7.38 5.74 -12.69
C MET A 152 -8.63 5.26 -13.45
N ASP A 153 -8.49 4.88 -14.72
CA ASP A 153 -9.57 4.27 -15.50
C ASP A 153 -9.97 2.90 -14.95
N ALA A 154 -9.00 2.08 -14.50
CA ALA A 154 -9.31 0.82 -13.82
C ALA A 154 -10.07 1.05 -12.50
N MET A 155 -9.71 2.08 -11.73
CA MET A 155 -10.44 2.45 -10.51
C MET A 155 -11.88 2.90 -10.83
N ARG A 156 -12.07 3.73 -11.86
CA ARG A 156 -13.40 4.17 -12.33
C ARG A 156 -14.24 3.00 -12.84
N ALA A 157 -13.66 2.09 -13.63
CA ALA A 157 -14.34 0.91 -14.15
C ALA A 157 -14.76 -0.08 -13.05
N ALA A 158 -14.07 -0.04 -11.90
CA ALA A 158 -14.39 -0.82 -10.70
C ALA A 158 -15.27 -0.06 -9.69
N ASP A 159 -15.89 1.07 -10.10
CA ASP A 159 -16.73 1.93 -9.27
C ASP A 159 -16.07 2.37 -7.95
N GLN A 160 -14.74 2.49 -7.93
CA GLN A 160 -13.99 2.90 -6.74
C GLN A 160 -14.18 4.40 -6.48
N THR A 161 -14.43 4.75 -5.22
CA THR A 161 -14.52 6.15 -4.80
C THR A 161 -13.11 6.69 -4.56
N VAL A 162 -12.60 7.45 -5.53
CA VAL A 162 -11.33 8.17 -5.40
C VAL A 162 -11.57 9.57 -4.85
N ALA A 163 -10.72 10.02 -3.93
CA ALA A 163 -10.82 11.38 -3.38
C ALA A 163 -10.38 12.46 -4.39
N ARG A 164 -9.54 12.07 -5.36
CA ARG A 164 -8.93 12.96 -6.36
C ARG A 164 -8.69 12.20 -7.67
N ASP A 165 -9.12 12.78 -8.78
CA ASP A 165 -8.81 12.31 -10.15
C ASP A 165 -7.40 12.75 -10.53
N TRP A 166 -6.40 11.99 -10.12
CA TRP A 166 -4.97 12.37 -10.21
C TRP A 166 -4.45 12.55 -11.64
N ASP A 167 -5.06 11.87 -12.61
CA ASP A 167 -4.75 11.95 -14.03
C ASP A 167 -5.38 13.16 -14.73
N GLU A 168 -6.40 13.79 -14.13
CA GLU A 168 -7.15 14.93 -14.70
C GLU A 168 -6.77 16.29 -14.07
N GLN A 169 -5.78 16.33 -13.18
CA GLN A 169 -5.38 17.51 -12.39
C GLN A 169 -4.03 18.09 -12.79
#